data_AF-A0A6I7M2L8-F1
#
_entry.id   AF-A0A6I7M2L8-F1
#
_cell.length_a   1.000
_cell.length_b   1.000
_cell.length_c   1.000
_cell.angle_alpha   90.00
_cell.angle_beta   90.00
_cell.angle_gamma   90.00
#
_symmetry.space_group_name_H-M   'P 1'
#
loop_
_entity.id
_entity.type
_entity.pdbx_description
1 polymer ?
#
loop_
_entity_poly.entity_id
_entity_poly.type
_entity_poly.pdbx_seq_one_letter_code
_entity_poly.pdbx_strand_id
1 'polypeptide(L)'
;MAYIIRMKDKPILTFHLEPDFYDRLERFTQGVLQKGFEIFKPDFQKIDAFYATAVADKSARDDHAFRRTAKPFYLIEALYYKIYDEFNREAFNRAKETVIIVPQCLALMQEKCQRKRGKYGKICNRCVPNCQINKISEIASLFGVDTYFSKRGLEKQLGRIKRAKPSLSVIGISCVLTLASGMRTAAELGIPARGVFLNFTGCDHWTDKPFATETSLARLKEILEEKYGLSHPSSS
;
A
#
# COMPACT_ATOMS: atom_id res chain seq x y z
N MET A 1 -39.29 32.59 17.32
CA MET A 1 -39.90 31.90 16.16
C MET A 1 -39.27 30.53 16.03
N ALA A 2 -39.94 29.50 16.54
CA ALA A 2 -39.47 28.12 16.46
C ALA A 2 -39.70 27.60 15.04
N TYR A 3 -38.63 27.24 14.33
CA TYR A 3 -38.71 26.48 13.08
C TYR A 3 -39.21 25.07 13.40
N ILE A 4 -40.52 24.89 13.47
CA ILE A 4 -41.14 23.56 13.55
C ILE A 4 -41.17 23.00 12.13
N ILE A 5 -40.07 22.36 11.74
CA ILE A 5 -40.06 21.49 10.58
C ILE A 5 -40.91 20.27 10.95
N ARG A 6 -42.16 20.21 10.46
CA ARG A 6 -42.98 18.98 10.45
C ARG A 6 -42.37 17.99 9.44
N MET A 7 -41.27 17.35 9.81
CA MET A 7 -40.75 16.21 9.05
C MET A 7 -41.56 14.97 9.44
N LYS A 8 -42.32 14.44 8.47
CA LYS A 8 -43.14 13.22 8.62
C LYS A 8 -42.30 11.96 8.87
N ASP A 9 -40.99 12.01 8.61
CA ASP A 9 -40.04 10.95 8.92
C ASP A 9 -38.87 11.54 9.72
N LYS A 10 -38.63 11.04 10.93
CA LYS A 10 -37.43 11.42 11.70
C LYS A 10 -36.19 10.99 10.91
N PRO A 11 -35.17 11.84 10.75
CA PRO A 11 -33.94 11.43 10.08
C PRO A 11 -33.28 10.28 10.86
N ILE A 12 -32.85 9.24 10.15
CA ILE A 12 -32.02 8.18 10.72
C ILE A 12 -30.60 8.75 10.84
N LEU A 13 -30.19 9.02 12.08
CA LEU A 13 -28.84 9.50 12.36
C LEU A 13 -27.85 8.35 12.24
N THR A 14 -26.79 8.52 11.46
CA THR A 14 -25.71 7.54 11.32
C THR A 14 -24.78 7.54 12.53
N PHE A 15 -24.63 8.68 13.21
CA PHE A 15 -23.91 8.82 14.48
C PHE A 15 -24.42 10.02 15.29
N HIS A 16 -24.19 9.98 16.59
CA HIS A 16 -24.36 11.09 17.54
C HIS A 16 -23.11 11.15 18.40
N LEU A 17 -22.43 12.30 18.45
CA LEU A 17 -21.22 12.47 19.25
C LEU A 17 -21.61 13.15 20.56
N GLU A 18 -21.29 12.52 21.68
CA GLU A 18 -21.51 13.11 23.00
C GLU A 18 -20.62 14.33 23.24
N PRO A 19 -20.98 15.26 24.15
CA PRO A 19 -20.19 16.46 24.43
C PRO A 19 -18.73 16.19 24.81
N ASP A 20 -18.45 15.04 25.44
CA ASP A 20 -17.11 14.61 25.87
C ASP A 20 -16.32 13.84 24.78
N PHE A 21 -16.84 13.75 23.55
CA PHE A 21 -16.25 12.95 22.48
C PHE A 21 -14.79 13.33 22.21
N TYR A 22 -14.49 14.64 22.13
CA TYR A 22 -13.13 15.12 21.84
C TYR A 22 -12.15 14.80 22.96
N ASP A 23 -12.57 14.86 24.24
CA ASP A 23 -11.72 14.47 25.38
C ASP A 23 -11.43 12.97 25.39
N ARG A 24 -12.40 12.15 24.96
CA ARG A 24 -12.20 10.70 24.77
C ARG A 24 -11.28 10.43 23.59
N LEU A 25 -11.46 11.14 22.48
CA LEU A 25 -10.63 10.99 21.27
C LEU A 25 -9.17 11.39 21.54
N GLU A 26 -8.94 12.49 22.27
CA GLU A 26 -7.60 12.94 22.65
C GLU A 26 -6.87 11.87 23.47
N ARG A 27 -7.51 11.37 24.54
CA ARG A 27 -6.95 10.31 25.40
C ARG A 27 -6.68 9.03 24.61
N PHE A 28 -7.61 8.62 23.75
CA PHE A 28 -7.43 7.45 22.89
C PHE A 28 -6.25 7.64 21.94
N THR A 29 -6.15 8.80 21.30
CA THR A 29 -5.08 9.12 20.36
C THR A 29 -3.72 9.09 21.06
N GLN A 30 -3.59 9.73 22.22
CA GLN A 30 -2.37 9.68 23.01
C GLN A 30 -1.97 8.25 23.39
N GLY A 31 -2.93 7.44 23.85
CA GLY A 31 -2.69 6.04 24.17
C GLY A 31 -2.23 5.20 22.97
N VAL A 32 -2.86 5.38 21.81
CA VAL A 32 -2.49 4.70 20.56
C VAL A 32 -1.07 5.09 20.12
N LEU A 33 -0.74 6.39 20.13
CA LEU A 33 0.58 6.87 19.72
C LEU A 33 1.66 6.38 20.68
N GLN A 34 1.44 6.50 22.00
CA GLN A 34 2.39 6.05 23.01
C GLN A 34 2.67 4.55 22.88
N LYS A 35 1.61 3.72 22.88
CA LYS A 35 1.77 2.27 22.82
C LYS A 35 2.30 1.81 21.47
N GLY A 36 1.84 2.42 20.37
CA GLY A 36 2.30 2.11 19.03
C GLY A 36 3.79 2.39 18.85
N PHE A 37 4.29 3.53 19.34
CA PHE A 37 5.72 3.84 19.25
C PHE A 37 6.60 3.02 20.20
N GLU A 38 6.04 2.49 21.28
CA GLU A 38 6.73 1.49 22.10
C GLU A 38 6.91 0.18 21.33
N ILE A 39 5.82 -0.34 20.72
CA ILE A 39 5.82 -1.60 19.97
C ILE A 39 6.72 -1.52 18.74
N PHE A 40 6.57 -0.46 17.93
CA PHE A 40 7.30 -0.28 16.67
C PHE A 40 8.57 0.56 16.82
N LYS A 41 9.12 0.65 18.04
CA LYS A 41 10.33 1.44 18.31
C LYS A 41 11.49 1.08 17.37
N PRO A 42 11.83 -0.20 17.12
CA PRO A 42 12.95 -0.55 16.25
C PRO A 42 12.74 -0.08 14.80
N ASP A 43 11.50 -0.15 14.30
CA ASP A 43 11.15 0.19 12.93
C ASP A 43 11.13 1.71 12.70
N PHE A 44 10.67 2.48 13.69
CA PHE A 44 10.43 3.92 13.58
C PHE A 44 11.49 4.82 14.24
N GLN A 45 12.62 4.23 14.69
CA GLN A 45 13.68 4.98 15.39
C GLN A 45 14.36 6.05 14.54
N LYS A 46 14.41 5.91 13.21
CA LYS A 46 15.12 6.84 12.30
C LYS A 46 14.25 7.96 11.72
N ILE A 47 12.93 7.91 11.94
CA ILE A 47 12.00 8.84 11.28
C ILE A 47 12.22 10.29 11.75
N ASP A 48 12.42 10.52 13.04
CA ASP A 48 12.58 11.88 13.57
C ASP A 48 13.85 12.55 13.06
N ALA A 49 14.96 11.79 12.98
CA ALA A 49 16.21 12.27 12.39
C ALA A 49 16.04 12.60 10.90
N PHE A 50 15.37 11.73 10.14
CA PHE A 50 15.07 11.97 8.73
C PHE A 50 14.20 13.22 8.53
N TYR A 51 13.16 13.38 9.35
CA TYR A 51 12.27 14.54 9.32
C TYR A 51 13.04 15.84 9.53
N ALA A 52 13.93 15.89 10.54
CA ALA A 52 14.77 17.06 10.80
C ALA A 52 15.66 17.42 9.60
N THR A 53 16.28 16.43 8.96
CA THR A 53 17.04 16.64 7.72
C THR A 53 16.16 17.14 6.57
N ALA A 54 14.96 16.59 6.40
CA ALA A 54 14.02 17.00 5.36
C ALA A 54 13.46 18.42 5.53
N VAL A 55 13.33 18.89 6.77
CA VAL A 55 12.95 20.28 7.07
C VAL A 55 14.10 21.24 6.76
N ALA A 56 15.34 20.85 7.02
CA ALA A 56 16.53 21.67 6.75
C ALA A 56 16.90 21.73 5.25
N ASP A 57 16.39 20.80 4.44
CA ASP A 57 16.65 20.74 3.00
C ASP A 57 15.97 21.90 2.25
N LYS A 58 16.80 22.74 1.61
CA LYS A 58 16.40 23.92 0.81
C LYS A 58 16.50 23.69 -0.70
N SER A 59 16.81 22.47 -1.15
CA SER A 59 16.92 22.16 -2.58
C SER A 59 15.56 22.25 -3.29
N ALA A 60 15.56 22.40 -4.62
CA ALA A 60 14.37 22.65 -5.43
C ALA A 60 13.54 21.37 -5.75
N ARG A 61 13.40 20.46 -4.79
CA ARG A 61 12.66 19.19 -4.94
C ARG A 61 11.16 19.42 -4.93
N ASP A 62 10.41 18.55 -5.61
CA ASP A 62 8.94 18.54 -5.60
C ASP A 62 8.34 17.62 -4.50
N ASP A 63 9.17 16.79 -3.87
CA ASP A 63 8.79 15.77 -2.88
C ASP A 63 8.85 16.25 -1.41
N HIS A 64 9.09 17.55 -1.16
CA HIS A 64 9.25 18.13 0.19
C HIS A 64 8.10 17.79 1.13
N ALA A 65 6.85 17.94 0.67
CA ALA A 65 5.68 17.66 1.49
C ALA A 65 5.66 16.20 1.98
N PHE A 66 6.08 15.27 1.12
CA PHE A 66 6.09 13.85 1.43
C PHE A 66 7.23 13.49 2.39
N ARG A 67 8.43 14.07 2.20
CA ARG A 67 9.59 13.89 3.09
C ARG A 67 9.37 14.46 4.48
N ARG A 68 8.57 15.51 4.59
CA ARG A 68 8.21 16.18 5.85
C ARG A 68 6.92 15.61 6.45
N THR A 69 6.64 14.33 6.20
CA THR A 69 5.55 13.62 6.88
C THR A 69 5.97 13.32 8.32
N ALA A 70 5.19 13.80 9.29
CA ALA A 70 5.49 13.58 10.71
C ALA A 70 5.35 12.11 11.11
N LYS A 71 6.14 11.67 12.10
CA LYS A 71 6.18 10.28 12.57
C LYS A 71 4.82 9.65 12.94
N PRO A 72 3.86 10.35 13.56
CA PRO A 72 2.51 9.80 13.79
C PRO A 72 1.81 9.27 12.54
N PHE A 73 2.03 9.91 11.38
CA PHE A 73 1.40 9.46 10.13
C PHE A 73 1.93 8.11 9.64
N TYR A 74 3.17 7.73 9.96
CA TYR A 74 3.67 6.39 9.63
C TYR A 74 2.88 5.31 10.38
N LEU A 75 2.58 5.53 11.66
CA LEU A 75 1.78 4.62 12.46
C LEU A 75 0.32 4.57 11.97
N ILE A 76 -0.27 5.72 11.67
CA ILE A 76 -1.65 5.81 11.16
C ILE A 76 -1.78 5.15 9.78
N GLU A 77 -0.84 5.36 8.86
CA GLU A 77 -0.86 4.71 7.54
C GLU A 77 -0.66 3.19 7.66
N ALA A 78 0.16 2.73 8.61
CA ALA A 78 0.31 1.31 8.91
C ALA A 78 -1.00 0.69 9.44
N LEU A 79 -1.69 1.42 10.33
CA LEU A 79 -3.01 1.01 10.85
C LEU A 79 -4.07 1.01 9.74
N TYR A 80 -4.09 2.03 8.88
CA TYR A 80 -5.02 2.09 7.74
C TYR A 80 -4.82 0.91 6.80
N TYR A 81 -3.58 0.60 6.43
CA TYR A 81 -3.29 -0.61 5.65
C TYR A 81 -3.89 -1.85 6.32
N LYS A 82 -3.67 -2.03 7.64
CA LYS A 82 -4.13 -3.21 8.35
C LYS A 82 -5.66 -3.33 8.34
N ILE A 83 -6.38 -2.23 8.55
CA ILE A 83 -7.84 -2.19 8.46
C ILE A 83 -8.32 -2.52 7.04
N TYR A 84 -7.69 -1.95 6.01
CA TYR A 84 -8.03 -2.24 4.62
C TYR A 84 -7.74 -3.72 4.25
N ASP A 85 -6.63 -4.30 4.71
CA ASP A 85 -6.29 -5.71 4.46
C ASP A 85 -7.36 -6.64 5.04
N GLU A 86 -7.83 -6.35 6.27
CA GLU A 86 -8.88 -7.13 6.93
C GLU A 86 -10.24 -6.95 6.25
N PHE A 87 -10.64 -5.70 6.00
CA PHE A 87 -11.91 -5.37 5.35
C PHE A 87 -12.03 -5.98 3.96
N ASN A 88 -10.95 -5.94 3.17
CA ASN A 88 -10.96 -6.46 1.80
C ASN A 88 -10.76 -7.98 1.72
N ARG A 89 -10.36 -8.65 2.81
CA ARG A 89 -9.86 -10.03 2.79
C ARG A 89 -10.79 -10.99 2.06
N GLU A 90 -12.07 -11.00 2.43
CA GLU A 90 -13.04 -11.90 1.81
C GLU A 90 -13.33 -11.56 0.35
N ALA A 91 -13.57 -10.28 0.05
CA ALA A 91 -13.85 -9.83 -1.31
C ALA A 91 -12.66 -10.09 -2.25
N PHE A 92 -11.44 -9.92 -1.73
CA PHE A 92 -10.19 -10.24 -2.41
C PHE A 92 -10.12 -11.75 -2.74
N ASN A 93 -10.40 -12.63 -1.78
CA ASN A 93 -10.34 -14.08 -1.98
C ASN A 93 -11.42 -14.58 -2.95
N ARG A 94 -12.61 -13.96 -2.97
CA ARG A 94 -13.70 -14.30 -3.90
C ARG A 94 -13.48 -13.81 -5.33
N ALA A 95 -12.62 -12.81 -5.55
CA ALA A 95 -12.36 -12.30 -6.90
C ALA A 95 -11.66 -13.35 -7.77
N LYS A 96 -12.06 -13.48 -9.04
CA LYS A 96 -11.51 -14.51 -9.94
C LYS A 96 -10.05 -14.26 -10.30
N GLU A 97 -9.72 -13.01 -10.59
CA GLU A 97 -8.41 -12.61 -11.11
C GLU A 97 -7.63 -11.81 -10.06
N THR A 98 -6.32 -12.05 -9.95
CA THR A 98 -5.43 -11.22 -9.13
C THR A 98 -4.29 -10.67 -9.97
N VAL A 99 -3.85 -9.45 -9.69
CA VAL A 99 -2.58 -8.91 -10.18
C VAL A 99 -1.78 -8.31 -9.02
N ILE A 100 -0.45 -8.29 -9.16
CA ILE A 100 0.45 -7.64 -8.22
C ILE A 100 0.96 -6.34 -8.83
N ILE A 101 0.88 -5.25 -8.08
CA ILE A 101 1.44 -3.95 -8.46
C ILE A 101 2.67 -3.65 -7.60
N VAL A 102 3.80 -3.43 -8.26
CA VAL A 102 5.11 -3.26 -7.61
C VAL A 102 5.77 -1.92 -7.92
N PRO A 103 6.51 -1.30 -6.99
CA PRO A 103 7.20 -0.03 -7.20
C PRO A 103 8.54 -0.25 -7.92
N GLN A 104 9.05 0.82 -8.52
CA GLN A 104 10.33 0.79 -9.24
C GLN A 104 11.54 0.52 -8.31
N CYS A 105 11.49 0.98 -7.06
CA CYS A 105 12.60 0.85 -6.12
C CYS A 105 12.91 -0.60 -5.70
N LEU A 106 12.07 -1.58 -6.04
CA LEU A 106 12.40 -3.00 -5.88
C LEU A 106 13.32 -3.55 -7.00
N ALA A 107 13.49 -2.81 -8.10
CA ALA A 107 14.34 -3.24 -9.21
C ALA A 107 15.82 -3.00 -8.86
N LEU A 108 16.60 -4.09 -8.74
CA LEU A 108 18.01 -4.03 -8.36
C LEU A 108 18.84 -3.10 -9.25
N MET A 109 18.61 -3.17 -10.57
CA MET A 109 19.32 -2.38 -11.57
C MET A 109 18.74 -0.97 -11.79
N GLN A 110 17.67 -0.59 -11.08
CA GLN A 110 16.98 0.69 -11.19
C GLN A 110 16.71 1.09 -12.66
N GLU A 111 17.33 2.18 -13.15
CA GLU A 111 17.19 2.66 -14.53
C GLU A 111 17.71 1.68 -15.58
N LYS A 112 18.69 0.83 -15.24
CA LYS A 112 19.22 -0.21 -16.14
C LYS A 112 18.34 -1.48 -16.17
N CYS A 113 17.23 -1.51 -15.43
CA CYS A 113 16.32 -2.66 -15.41
C CYS A 113 15.77 -2.96 -16.82
N GLN A 114 15.94 -4.20 -17.30
CA GLN A 114 15.50 -4.67 -18.61
C GLN A 114 14.00 -5.02 -18.69
N ARG A 115 13.16 -4.38 -17.86
CA ARG A 115 11.70 -4.57 -17.87
C ARG A 115 11.13 -4.23 -19.25
N LYS A 116 10.28 -5.11 -19.79
CA LYS A 116 9.65 -4.92 -21.09
C LYS A 116 8.28 -4.27 -20.97
N ARG A 117 7.82 -3.61 -22.03
CA ARG A 117 6.44 -3.08 -22.09
C ARG A 117 5.47 -4.25 -22.14
N GLY A 118 4.47 -4.24 -21.27
CA GLY A 118 3.32 -5.16 -21.29
C GLY A 118 2.01 -4.39 -21.46
N LYS A 119 0.92 -5.12 -21.62
CA LYS A 119 -0.43 -4.59 -21.92
C LYS A 119 -0.90 -3.55 -20.89
N TYR A 120 -0.75 -3.84 -19.60
CA TYR A 120 -1.22 -2.98 -18.52
C TYR A 120 -0.11 -2.21 -17.80
N GLY A 121 1.14 -2.65 -17.93
CA GLY A 121 2.30 -2.03 -17.30
C GLY A 121 3.60 -2.63 -17.82
N LYS A 122 4.73 -2.07 -17.39
CA LYS A 122 6.02 -2.76 -17.60
C LYS A 122 5.99 -4.05 -16.79
N ILE A 123 6.65 -5.09 -17.28
CA ILE A 123 6.75 -6.41 -16.62
C ILE A 123 8.21 -6.83 -16.46
N CYS A 124 8.47 -7.65 -15.45
CA CYS A 124 9.80 -8.20 -15.21
C CYS A 124 10.26 -9.06 -16.40
N ASN A 125 11.53 -8.90 -16.82
CA ASN A 125 12.16 -9.78 -17.82
C ASN A 125 13.11 -10.80 -17.18
N ARG A 126 13.10 -10.93 -15.85
CA ARG A 126 13.94 -11.86 -15.08
C ARG A 126 15.45 -11.74 -15.36
N CYS A 127 15.92 -10.51 -15.59
CA CYS A 127 17.29 -10.25 -16.02
C CYS A 127 18.36 -10.53 -14.95
N VAL A 128 18.00 -10.52 -13.66
CA VAL A 128 18.91 -10.82 -12.55
C VAL A 128 18.20 -11.73 -11.55
N PRO A 129 18.73 -12.94 -11.24
CA PRO A 129 18.06 -13.90 -10.37
C PRO A 129 17.75 -13.38 -8.96
N ASN A 130 18.69 -12.69 -8.32
CA ASN A 130 18.54 -12.23 -6.93
C ASN A 130 17.75 -10.91 -6.79
N CYS A 131 17.28 -10.31 -7.90
CA CYS A 131 16.45 -9.10 -7.86
C CYS A 131 15.10 -9.36 -7.19
N GLN A 132 14.66 -8.46 -6.31
CA GLN A 132 13.40 -8.66 -5.57
C GLN A 132 12.19 -8.76 -6.50
N ILE A 133 12.14 -7.98 -7.57
CA ILE A 133 11.07 -8.09 -8.58
C ILE A 133 11.09 -9.46 -9.28
N ASN A 134 12.26 -10.05 -9.50
CA ASN A 134 12.34 -11.39 -10.08
C ASN A 134 11.73 -12.43 -9.13
N LYS A 135 12.16 -12.41 -7.86
CA LYS A 135 11.62 -13.31 -6.81
C LYS A 135 10.10 -13.17 -6.66
N ILE A 136 9.58 -11.94 -6.67
CA ILE A 136 8.13 -11.68 -6.65
C ILE A 136 7.45 -12.29 -7.88
N SER A 137 8.03 -12.09 -9.07
CA SER A 137 7.45 -12.60 -10.33
C SER A 137 7.48 -14.13 -10.40
N GLU A 138 8.51 -14.77 -9.83
CA GLU A 138 8.61 -16.22 -9.68
C GLU A 138 7.51 -16.76 -8.77
N ILE A 139 7.37 -16.20 -7.57
CA ILE A 139 6.30 -16.58 -6.63
C ILE A 139 4.93 -16.40 -7.28
N ALA A 140 4.66 -15.24 -7.89
CA ALA A 140 3.39 -14.94 -8.54
C ALA A 140 3.06 -15.93 -9.67
N SER A 141 4.07 -16.35 -10.44
CA SER A 141 3.87 -17.30 -11.55
C SER A 141 3.44 -18.69 -11.09
N LEU A 142 3.79 -19.11 -9.85
CA LEU A 142 3.31 -20.37 -9.28
C LEU A 142 1.79 -20.38 -9.05
N PHE A 143 1.16 -19.20 -9.00
CA PHE A 143 -0.28 -19.03 -8.81
C PHE A 143 -0.97 -18.48 -10.07
N GLY A 144 -0.28 -18.40 -11.21
CA GLY A 144 -0.82 -17.79 -12.44
C GLY A 144 -1.14 -16.31 -12.31
N VAL A 145 -0.48 -15.59 -11.39
CA VAL A 145 -0.73 -14.17 -11.10
C VAL A 145 0.27 -13.28 -11.85
N ASP A 146 -0.24 -12.30 -12.58
CA ASP A 146 0.59 -11.32 -13.28
C ASP A 146 1.15 -10.25 -12.32
N THR A 147 2.40 -9.84 -12.56
CA THR A 147 3.03 -8.73 -11.84
C THR A 147 3.34 -7.56 -12.77
N TYR A 148 2.91 -6.36 -12.41
CA TYR A 148 3.11 -5.12 -13.17
C TYR A 148 3.80 -4.04 -12.33
N PHE A 149 4.75 -3.33 -12.94
CA PHE A 149 5.26 -2.10 -12.33
C PHE A 149 4.14 -1.04 -12.26
N SER A 150 4.06 -0.38 -11.10
CA SER A 150 3.19 0.76 -10.87
C SER A 150 3.51 1.91 -11.83
N LYS A 151 2.49 2.60 -12.32
CA LYS A 151 2.59 3.77 -13.18
C LYS A 151 2.25 5.04 -12.41
N ARG A 152 2.81 6.18 -12.85
CA ARG A 152 2.23 7.49 -12.55
C ARG A 152 0.77 7.48 -13.04
N GLY A 153 -0.17 7.71 -12.13
CA GLY A 153 -1.61 7.49 -12.37
C GLY A 153 -2.04 6.04 -12.19
N LEU A 154 -1.87 5.50 -10.98
CA LEU A 154 -2.27 4.14 -10.59
C LEU A 154 -3.75 3.86 -10.92
N GLU A 155 -4.65 4.80 -10.65
CA GLU A 155 -6.08 4.73 -10.98
C GLU A 155 -6.32 4.34 -12.46
N LYS A 156 -5.66 5.04 -13.40
CA LYS A 156 -5.78 4.76 -14.83
C LYS A 156 -5.25 3.37 -15.19
N GLN A 157 -4.20 2.91 -14.52
CA GLN A 157 -3.65 1.56 -14.70
C GLN A 157 -4.66 0.52 -14.21
N LEU A 158 -5.13 0.63 -12.97
CA LEU A 158 -6.10 -0.28 -12.38
C LEU A 158 -7.42 -0.31 -13.15
N GLY A 159 -7.94 0.84 -13.57
CA GLY A 159 -9.16 0.94 -14.38
C GLY A 159 -9.04 0.23 -15.73
N ARG A 160 -7.87 0.28 -16.38
CA ARG A 160 -7.60 -0.50 -17.61
C ARG A 160 -7.59 -2.00 -17.36
N ILE A 161 -7.01 -2.45 -16.25
CA ILE A 161 -6.99 -3.87 -15.89
C ILE A 161 -8.41 -4.34 -15.56
N LYS A 162 -9.15 -3.60 -14.72
CA LYS A 162 -10.53 -3.93 -14.34
C LYS A 162 -11.47 -4.05 -15.53
N ARG A 163 -11.34 -3.18 -16.55
CA ARG A 163 -12.14 -3.31 -17.79
C ARG A 163 -11.92 -4.63 -18.52
N ALA A 164 -10.69 -5.17 -18.48
CA ALA A 164 -10.38 -6.45 -19.10
C ALA A 164 -10.58 -7.65 -18.17
N LYS A 165 -10.61 -7.42 -16.85
CA LYS A 165 -10.77 -8.41 -15.78
C LYS A 165 -11.84 -7.90 -14.80
N PRO A 166 -13.14 -8.10 -15.06
CA PRO A 166 -14.19 -7.48 -14.25
C PRO A 166 -14.21 -7.90 -12.77
N SER A 167 -13.79 -9.14 -12.48
CA SER A 167 -13.64 -9.70 -11.13
C SER A 167 -12.16 -9.66 -10.70
N LEU A 168 -11.61 -8.45 -10.64
CA LEU A 168 -10.21 -8.19 -10.29
C LEU A 168 -10.04 -7.95 -8.80
N SER A 169 -8.99 -8.53 -8.22
CA SER A 169 -8.37 -8.11 -6.97
C SER A 169 -6.90 -7.72 -7.19
N VAL A 170 -6.34 -6.93 -6.28
CA VAL A 170 -4.96 -6.42 -6.40
C VAL A 170 -4.16 -6.65 -5.13
N ILE A 171 -2.91 -7.11 -5.28
CA ILE A 171 -1.91 -7.03 -4.22
C ILE A 171 -1.01 -5.84 -4.52
N GLY A 172 -1.06 -4.81 -3.66
CA GLY A 172 -0.15 -3.68 -3.72
C GLY A 172 1.11 -3.92 -2.90
N ILE A 173 2.28 -3.60 -3.44
CA ILE A 173 3.52 -3.53 -2.66
C ILE A 173 3.96 -2.08 -2.64
N SER A 174 4.21 -1.50 -1.46
CA SER A 174 4.67 -0.11 -1.37
C SER A 174 5.26 0.23 0.01
N CYS A 175 5.84 1.42 0.16
CA CYS A 175 6.27 1.91 1.47
C CYS A 175 5.06 2.26 2.35
N VAL A 176 5.32 2.38 3.66
CA VAL A 176 4.28 2.64 4.68
C VAL A 176 3.36 3.80 4.28
N LEU A 177 3.92 4.91 3.82
CA LEU A 177 3.17 6.14 3.53
C LEU A 177 2.37 6.14 2.22
N THR A 178 2.46 5.09 1.38
CA THR A 178 1.76 5.06 0.09
C THR A 178 0.95 3.80 -0.16
N LEU A 179 1.10 2.76 0.67
CA LEU A 179 0.37 1.53 0.46
C LEU A 179 -1.14 1.74 0.66
N ALA A 180 -1.55 2.35 1.78
CA ALA A 180 -2.97 2.55 2.08
C ALA A 180 -3.63 3.54 1.10
N SER A 181 -2.92 4.58 0.64
CA SER A 181 -3.44 5.47 -0.41
C SER A 181 -3.64 4.75 -1.74
N GLY A 182 -2.74 3.83 -2.11
CA GLY A 182 -2.92 2.94 -3.26
C GLY A 182 -4.13 2.00 -3.10
N MET A 183 -4.36 1.47 -1.89
CA MET A 183 -5.54 0.64 -1.58
C MET A 183 -6.84 1.45 -1.68
N ARG A 184 -6.84 2.72 -1.24
CA ARG A 184 -7.99 3.63 -1.41
C ARG A 184 -8.29 3.87 -2.89
N THR A 185 -7.25 4.10 -3.70
CA THR A 185 -7.41 4.23 -5.17
C THR A 185 -8.05 2.98 -5.78
N ALA A 186 -7.68 1.78 -5.30
CA ALA A 186 -8.31 0.54 -5.73
C ALA A 186 -9.78 0.45 -5.27
N ALA A 187 -10.07 0.85 -4.03
CA ALA A 187 -11.42 0.84 -3.47
C ALA A 187 -12.37 1.79 -4.21
N GLU A 188 -11.91 2.98 -4.62
CA GLU A 188 -12.67 3.93 -5.46
C GLU A 188 -13.07 3.32 -6.81
N LEU A 189 -12.24 2.40 -7.32
CA LEU A 189 -12.54 1.62 -8.53
C LEU A 189 -13.34 0.35 -8.24
N GLY A 190 -13.73 0.08 -6.98
CA GLY A 190 -14.40 -1.16 -6.57
C GLY A 190 -13.54 -2.40 -6.79
N ILE A 191 -12.25 -2.31 -6.49
CA ILE A 191 -11.28 -3.42 -6.59
C ILE A 191 -10.82 -3.74 -5.16
N PRO A 192 -11.11 -4.93 -4.61
CA PRO A 192 -10.60 -5.33 -3.31
C PRO A 192 -9.07 -5.47 -3.37
N ALA A 193 -8.39 -4.81 -2.44
CA ALA A 193 -6.95 -4.76 -2.39
C ALA A 193 -6.40 -5.31 -1.07
N ARG A 194 -5.33 -6.11 -1.18
CA ARG A 194 -4.45 -6.49 -0.07
C ARG A 194 -3.06 -5.92 -0.34
N GLY A 195 -2.13 -6.00 0.61
CA GLY A 195 -0.81 -5.44 0.39
C GLY A 195 0.32 -5.99 1.22
N VAL A 196 1.53 -5.59 0.85
CA VAL A 196 2.78 -5.92 1.55
C VAL A 196 3.65 -4.66 1.63
N PHE A 197 4.18 -4.37 2.81
CA PHE A 197 5.12 -3.27 2.96
C PHE A 197 6.48 -3.59 2.36
N LEU A 198 7.14 -2.55 1.85
CA LEU A 198 8.59 -2.55 1.68
C LEU A 198 9.26 -2.59 3.05
N ASN A 199 10.37 -3.31 3.17
CA ASN A 199 11.15 -3.42 4.40
C ASN A 199 11.82 -2.08 4.76
N PHE A 200 12.15 -1.29 3.74
CA PHE A 200 12.71 0.06 3.88
C PHE A 200 12.49 0.88 2.60
N THR A 201 12.67 2.19 2.70
CA THR A 201 12.46 3.12 1.59
C THR A 201 13.74 3.38 0.81
N GLY A 202 13.74 3.11 -0.51
CA GLY A 202 14.93 3.25 -1.37
C GLY A 202 14.79 4.14 -2.61
N CYS A 203 13.62 4.74 -2.84
CA CYS A 203 13.43 5.68 -3.96
C CYS A 203 13.97 7.09 -3.66
N ASP A 204 14.09 7.87 -4.72
CA ASP A 204 14.43 9.31 -4.75
C ASP A 204 13.72 10.17 -3.71
N HIS A 205 12.48 9.83 -3.37
CA HIS A 205 11.71 10.49 -2.31
C HIS A 205 12.46 10.46 -0.97
N TRP A 206 13.23 9.41 -0.68
CA TRP A 206 13.79 9.16 0.66
C TRP A 206 15.30 9.27 0.71
N THR A 207 15.97 9.28 -0.43
CA THR A 207 17.43 9.29 -0.52
C THR A 207 17.88 9.99 -1.81
N ASP A 208 18.99 10.73 -1.73
CA ASP A 208 19.60 11.38 -2.89
C ASP A 208 20.35 10.39 -3.78
N LYS A 209 20.67 9.22 -3.23
CA LYS A 209 21.24 8.08 -3.95
C LYS A 209 20.27 6.91 -3.84
N PRO A 210 19.32 6.77 -4.78
CA PRO A 210 18.37 5.67 -4.78
C PRO A 210 19.07 4.32 -4.75
N PHE A 211 18.48 3.36 -4.04
CA PHE A 211 18.97 1.99 -3.93
C PHE A 211 17.82 1.00 -3.95
N ALA A 212 18.14 -0.24 -4.27
CA ALA A 212 17.15 -1.31 -4.32
C ALA A 212 16.64 -1.61 -2.91
N THR A 213 15.32 -1.74 -2.78
CA THR A 213 14.66 -2.19 -1.56
C THR A 213 14.13 -3.61 -1.69
N GLU A 214 13.66 -4.14 -0.57
CA GLU A 214 13.11 -5.47 -0.41
C GLU A 214 11.73 -5.42 0.24
N THR A 215 11.06 -6.56 0.27
CA THR A 215 9.73 -6.74 0.88
C THR A 215 9.62 -8.15 1.43
N SER A 216 8.68 -8.40 2.34
CA SER A 216 8.44 -9.75 2.87
C SER A 216 7.83 -10.66 1.79
N LEU A 217 8.65 -11.55 1.23
CA LEU A 217 8.18 -12.59 0.31
C LEU A 217 7.29 -13.61 1.02
N ALA A 218 7.54 -13.87 2.31
CA ALA A 218 6.69 -14.73 3.13
C ALA A 218 5.26 -14.16 3.21
N ARG A 219 5.13 -12.86 3.49
CA ARG A 219 3.81 -12.21 3.54
C ARG A 219 3.09 -12.23 2.19
N LEU A 220 3.82 -12.01 1.09
CA LEU A 220 3.24 -12.15 -0.25
C LEU A 220 2.72 -13.58 -0.48
N LYS A 221 3.51 -14.59 -0.11
CA LYS A 221 3.16 -16.00 -0.27
C LYS A 221 1.92 -16.36 0.56
N GLU A 222 1.85 -15.92 1.82
CA GLU A 222 0.68 -16.11 2.68
C GLU A 222 -0.62 -15.61 2.03
N ILE A 223 -0.60 -14.40 1.45
CA ILE A 223 -1.79 -13.82 0.79
C ILE A 223 -2.21 -14.67 -0.42
N LEU A 224 -1.24 -15.14 -1.21
CA LEU A 224 -1.51 -15.96 -2.39
C LEU A 224 -2.00 -17.35 -2.02
N GLU A 225 -1.39 -18.00 -1.03
CA GLU A 225 -1.76 -19.33 -0.54
C GLU A 225 -3.15 -19.31 0.11
N GLU A 226 -3.47 -18.26 0.87
CA GLU A 226 -4.81 -18.10 1.44
C GLU A 226 -5.89 -18.06 0.35
N LYS A 227 -5.61 -17.44 -0.79
CA LYS A 227 -6.57 -17.32 -1.89
C LYS A 227 -6.63 -18.56 -2.78
N TYR A 228 -5.48 -19.10 -3.16
CA TYR A 228 -5.35 -20.10 -4.22
C TYR A 228 -5.04 -21.52 -3.70
N GLY A 229 -4.81 -21.68 -2.39
CA GLY A 229 -4.28 -22.91 -1.80
C GLY A 229 -2.76 -23.01 -1.95
N LEU A 230 -2.18 -24.14 -1.53
CA LEU A 230 -0.74 -24.38 -1.68
C LEU A 230 -0.36 -24.38 -3.17
N SER A 231 0.78 -23.76 -3.50
CA SER A 231 1.28 -23.71 -4.88
C SER A 231 1.43 -25.12 -5.46
N HIS A 232 0.92 -25.35 -6.66
CA HIS A 232 1.25 -26.57 -7.40
C HIS A 232 2.73 -26.53 -7.78
N PRO A 233 3.50 -27.62 -7.57
CA PRO A 233 4.85 -27.70 -8.11
C PRO A 233 4.74 -27.56 -9.63
N SER A 234 5.44 -26.57 -10.18
CA SER A 234 5.53 -26.37 -11.63
C SER A 234 6.03 -27.66 -12.25
N SER A 235 5.19 -28.34 -13.03
CA SER A 235 5.60 -29.44 -13.89
C SER A 235 6.67 -28.92 -14.85
N SER A 236 7.90 -29.37 -14.62
CA SER A 236 9.09 -29.18 -15.45
C SER A 236 8.91 -29.75 -16.84
#